data_AF-A0A7X8Q3U9-F1
#
_entry.id   AF-A0A7X8Q3U9-F1
#
_cell.length_a   1.000
_cell.length_b   1.000
_cell.length_c   1.000
_cell.angle_alpha   90.00
_cell.angle_beta   90.00
_cell.angle_gamma   90.00
#
_symmetry.space_group_name_H-M   'P 1'
#
loop_
_entity.id
_entity.type
_entity.pdbx_description
1 polymer ?
#
loop_
_entity_poly.entity_id
_entity_poly.type
_entity_poly.pdbx_seq_one_letter_code
_entity_poly.pdbx_strand_id
1 'polypeptide(L)' 'MEMKEVRNLDGRLVCRLDATTGTVEIKIKNCTTLIKRHPDGTIDVVNLKDKVA' A
#
# COMPACT_ATOMS: atom_id res chain seq x y z
N MET A 1 5.02 12.95 -0.28
CA MET A 1 5.23 11.54 -0.66
C MET A 1 4.28 11.27 -1.80
N GLU A 2 4.79 10.92 -2.98
CA GLU A 2 3.94 10.63 -4.15
C GLU A 2 3.75 9.11 -4.27
N MET A 3 2.52 8.66 -4.05
CA MET A 3 2.12 7.26 -4.19
C MET A 3 1.81 6.98 -5.66
N LYS A 4 2.59 6.11 -6.30
CA LYS A 4 2.38 5.70 -7.69
C LYS A 4 1.34 4.59 -7.76
N GLU A 5 0.37 4.74 -8.65
CA GLU A 5 -0.63 3.70 -8.87
C GLU A 5 -0.04 2.50 -9.63
N VAL A 6 -0.31 1.30 -9.13
CA VAL A 6 -0.03 0.04 -9.82
C VAL A 6 -1.35 -0.54 -10.29
N ARG A 7 -1.47 -0.76 -11.60
CA ARG A 7 -2.69 -1.26 -12.25
C ARG A 7 -2.42 -2.62 -12.89
N ASN A 8 -3.44 -3.48 -12.92
CA ASN A 8 -3.37 -4.75 -13.65
C ASN A 8 -3.51 -4.52 -15.17
N LEU A 9 -3.43 -5.60 -15.96
CA LEU A 9 -3.56 -5.54 -17.42
C LEU A 9 -4.94 -5.05 -17.90
N ASP A 10 -5.98 -5.16 -17.07
CA ASP A 10 -7.31 -4.60 -17.33
C ASP A 10 -7.45 -3.12 -16.90
N GLY A 11 -6.36 -2.49 -16.46
CA GLY A 11 -6.35 -1.10 -15.99
C GLY A 11 -6.93 -0.87 -14.59
N ARG A 12 -7.29 -1.94 -13.85
CA ARG A 12 -7.82 -1.84 -12.48
C ARG A 12 -6.70 -1.55 -11.49
N LEU A 13 -6.96 -0.65 -10.53
CA LEU A 13 -6.03 -0.36 -9.44
C LEU A 13 -5.84 -1.59 -8.55
N VAL A 14 -4.59 -2.01 -8.38
CA VAL A 14 -4.20 -3.15 -7.52
C VAL A 14 -3.66 -2.65 -6.19
N CYS A 15 -2.71 -1.72 -6.24
CA CYS A 15 -2.10 -1.11 -5.07
C CYS A 15 -1.49 0.25 -5.43
N ARG A 16 -0.98 0.96 -4.43
CA ARG A 16 -0.11 2.11 -4.63
C ARG A 16 1.25 1.86 -4.02
N LEU A 17 2.28 2.42 -4.63
CA LEU A 17 3.67 2.25 -4.23
C LEU A 17 4.30 3.62 -3.95
N ASP A 18 4.86 3.79 -2.76
CA ASP A 18 5.86 4.82 -2.51
C ASP A 18 7.23 4.27 -2.89
N ALA A 19 7.73 4.69 -4.05
CA ALA A 19 9.03 4.25 -4.57
C ALA A 19 10.22 4.76 -3.72
N THR A 20 10.01 5.78 -2.89
CA THR A 20 11.05 6.35 -2.02
C THR A 20 11.26 5.47 -0.79
N THR A 21 10.16 5.01 -0.19
CA THR A 21 10.19 4.24 1.05
C THR A 21 10.04 2.74 0.86
N GLY A 22 9.68 2.29 -0.35
CA GLY A 22 9.33 0.91 -0.64
C GLY A 22 8.00 0.47 0.01
N THR A 23 7.15 1.43 0.37
CA THR A 23 5.87 1.14 1.02
C THR A 23 4.79 0.82 -0.01
N VAL A 24 4.11 -0.30 0.17
CA VAL A 24 2.96 -0.72 -0.64
C VAL A 24 1.68 -0.49 0.15
N GLU A 25 0.76 0.26 -0.44
CA GLU A 25 -0.59 0.49 0.07
C GLU A 25 -1.59 -0.37 -0.69
N ILE A 26 -2.32 -1.22 0.03
CA ILE A 26 -3.41 -2.03 -0.51
C ILE A 26 -4.70 -1.62 0.19
N LYS A 27 -5.66 -1.09 -0.57
CA LYS A 27 -6.97 -0.73 -0.04
C LYS A 27 -8.02 -1.77 -0.44
N ILE A 28 -8.64 -2.39 0.57
CA ILE A 28 -9.73 -3.34 0.38
C ILE A 28 -10.89 -2.93 1.30
N LYS A 29 -11.99 -2.51 0.69
CA LYS A 29 -13.18 -2.00 1.40
C LYS A 29 -12.77 -0.88 2.38
N ASN A 30 -13.04 -1.05 3.68
CA ASN A 30 -12.77 -0.07 4.74
C ASN A 30 -11.44 -0.35 5.47
N CYS A 31 -10.54 -1.08 4.84
CA CYS A 31 -9.23 -1.39 5.38
C CYS A 31 -8.15 -0.98 4.39
N THR A 32 -7.17 -0.26 4.90
CA THR A 32 -5.92 0.03 4.21
C THR A 32 -4.81 -0.75 4.87
N THR A 33 -4.16 -1.63 4.11
CA THR A 33 -2.98 -2.37 4.56
C THR A 33 -1.74 -1.68 4.01
N LEU A 34 -0.82 -1.31 4.88
CA LEU A 34 0.50 -0.81 4.53
C LEU A 34 1.52 -1.91 4.74
N ILE A 35 2.32 -2.19 3.72
CA ILE A 35 3.42 -3.15 3.76
C ILE A 35 4.69 -2.37 3.51
N LYS A 36 5.64 -2.43 4.44
CA LYS A 36 6.93 -1.74 4.31
C LYS A 36 8.06 -2.74 4.46
N ARG A 37 8.95 -2.79 3.46
CA ARG A 37 10.20 -3.54 3.55
C ARG A 37 11.31 -2.61 4.03
N HIS A 38 12.01 -3.02 5.09
CA HIS A 38 13.15 -2.28 5.61
C HIS A 38 14.46 -2.75 4.98
N PRO A 39 15.52 -1.91 5.02
CA PRO A 39 16.84 -2.28 4.48
C PRO A 39 17.47 -3.51 5.14
N ASP A 40 17.10 -3.81 6.39
CA ASP A 40 17.56 -4.99 7.14
C ASP A 40 16.86 -6.30 6.72
N GLY A 41 15.93 -6.22 5.77
CA GLY A 41 15.18 -7.35 5.24
C GLY A 41 13.90 -7.66 6.03
N THR A 42 13.63 -6.97 7.13
CA THR A 42 12.37 -7.12 7.87
C THR A 42 11.20 -6.49 7.10
N ILE A 43 9.99 -6.95 7.41
CA ILE A 43 8.75 -6.49 6.77
C ILE A 43 7.75 -6.11 7.88
N ASP A 44 7.30 -4.86 7.85
CA ASP A 44 6.18 -4.40 8.67
C ASP A 44 4.88 -4.46 7.87
N VAL A 45 3.83 -4.97 8.51
CA VAL A 45 2.47 -5.00 7.98
C VAL A 45 1.52 -4.33 8.96
N VAL A 46 0.89 -3.24 8.55
CA VAL A 46 -0.02 -2.46 9.39
C VAL A 46 -1.39 -2.38 8.72
N ASN A 47 -2.45 -2.73 9.46
CA ASN A 47 -3.83 -2.56 9.03
C ASN A 47 -4.43 -1.31 9.67
N LEU A 48 -4.82 -0.36 8.82
CA LEU A 48 -5.56 0.83 9.19
C LEU A 48 -7.03 0.59 8.85
N LYS A 49 -7.92 0.69 9.84
CA LYS A 49 -9.35 0.81 9.56
C LYS A 49 -9.60 2.23 9.10
N ASP A 50 -10.27 2.39 7.96
CA ASP A 50 -10.83 3.70 7.62
C ASP A 50 -11.79 4.08 8.76
N LYS A 51 -11.66 5.31 9.29
CA LYS A 51 -12.67 5.83 10.21
C LYS A 51 -13.99 5.83 9.44
N VAL A 52 -14.94 5.02 9.89
CA VAL A 52 -16.34 5.15 9.47
C VAL A 52 -16.75 6.55 9.89
N ALA A 53 -17.04 7.40 8.90
CA ALA A 53 -17.56 8.74 9.12
C ALA A 53 -18.95 8.67 9.77
#